data_AF-G1Q023-F1
#
_entry.id   AF-G1Q023-F1
#
_cell.length_a   1.000
_cell.length_b   1.000
_cell.length_c   1.000
_cell.angle_alpha   90.00
_cell.angle_beta   90.00
_cell.angle_gamma   90.00
#
_symmetry.space_group_name_H-M   'P 1'
#
loop_
_entity.id
_entity.type
_entity.pdbx_description
1 polymer ?
#
loop_
_entity_poly.entity_id
_entity_poly.type
_entity_poly.pdbx_seq_one_letter_code
_entity_poly.pdbx_strand_id
1 'polypeptide(L)' 'GETKADESSHTEAAEEKQEEDSDYHRSDEQVSICLECNSSKLRGLKRKWIRCSAQATVLHLKKFIAKKLNLSSFNEV' A
#
# COMPACT_ATOMS: atom_id res chain seq x y z
N GLY A 1 34.14 -4.17 -36.92
CA GLY A 1 34.26 -3.37 -35.70
C GLY A 1 34.12 -4.29 -34.53
N GLU A 2 35.05 -4.21 -33.60
CA GLU A 2 35.30 -5.12 -32.50
C GLU A 2 34.29 -5.03 -31.34
N THR A 3 34.44 -5.97 -30.40
CA THR A 3 33.65 -6.44 -29.26
C THR A 3 33.52 -5.53 -28.02
N LYS A 4 32.64 -5.98 -27.07
CA LYS A 4 32.63 -5.85 -25.57
C LYS A 4 31.91 -4.60 -24.97
N ALA A 5 31.25 -4.62 -23.81
CA ALA A 5 31.27 -5.52 -22.65
C ALA A 5 29.96 -5.43 -21.81
N ASP A 6 29.77 -6.46 -20.98
CA ASP A 6 28.82 -6.66 -19.88
C ASP A 6 29.06 -5.66 -18.73
N GLU A 7 28.00 -5.16 -18.07
CA GLU A 7 28.10 -4.80 -16.65
C GLU A 7 26.73 -4.96 -15.94
N SER A 8 26.66 -6.03 -15.16
CA SER A 8 25.69 -6.23 -14.10
C SER A 8 26.07 -5.34 -12.90
N SER A 9 25.17 -4.46 -12.44
CA SER A 9 25.32 -3.79 -11.14
C SER A 9 24.01 -3.78 -10.36
N HIS A 10 23.89 -4.77 -9.47
CA HIS A 10 23.06 -4.69 -8.27
C HIS A 10 23.49 -3.46 -7.47
N THR A 11 22.55 -2.61 -7.06
CA THR A 11 22.79 -1.67 -5.95
C THR A 11 21.53 -1.61 -5.09
N GLU A 12 21.48 -2.52 -4.12
CA GLU A 12 20.74 -2.33 -2.87
C GLU A 12 21.46 -1.22 -2.09
N ALA A 13 20.92 0.01 -2.12
CA ALA A 13 21.13 1.10 -1.15
C ALA A 13 20.77 2.44 -1.81
N ALA A 14 19.51 2.85 -1.73
CA ALA A 14 19.10 4.22 -1.99
C ALA A 14 17.90 4.58 -1.12
N GLU A 15 18.03 4.39 0.20
CA GLU A 15 17.32 5.25 1.14
C GLU A 15 18.03 6.60 1.18
N GLU A 16 17.21 7.65 1.30
CA GLU A 16 17.54 9.07 1.47
C GLU A 16 17.79 9.89 0.18
N LYS A 17 16.81 10.78 -0.12
CA LYS A 17 16.84 11.98 -0.99
C LYS A 17 16.25 11.88 -2.41
N GLN A 18 14.94 11.60 -2.51
CA GLN A 18 14.10 12.07 -3.63
C GLN A 18 12.79 12.66 -3.06
N GLU A 19 12.86 13.79 -2.36
CA GLU A 19 11.68 14.37 -1.67
C GLU A 19 10.89 15.41 -2.48
N GLU A 20 11.35 15.88 -3.65
CA GLU A 20 10.65 16.95 -4.38
C GLU A 20 9.87 16.51 -5.64
N ASP A 21 10.08 15.29 -6.16
CA ASP A 21 9.35 14.74 -7.31
C ASP A 21 8.73 13.35 -7.03
N SER A 22 8.61 12.99 -5.74
CA SER A 22 7.90 11.79 -5.33
C SER A 22 6.40 12.08 -5.33
N ASP A 23 5.65 11.44 -6.21
CA ASP A 23 4.20 11.66 -6.33
C ASP A 23 3.38 10.98 -5.19
N TYR A 24 4.07 10.46 -4.16
CA TYR A 24 3.49 9.82 -2.98
C TYR A 24 2.48 8.72 -3.34
N HIS A 25 2.89 7.76 -4.18
CA HIS A 25 2.11 6.60 -4.63
C HIS A 25 0.85 6.96 -5.45
N ARG A 26 0.76 8.19 -5.98
CA ARG A 26 -0.43 8.62 -6.74
C ARG A 26 -0.52 7.94 -8.10
N SER A 27 0.62 7.71 -8.75
CA SER A 27 0.69 7.03 -10.04
C SER A 27 0.88 5.52 -9.93
N ASP A 28 0.94 4.98 -8.71
CA ASP A 28 1.01 3.53 -8.50
C ASP A 28 -0.17 2.83 -9.19
N GLU A 29 0.11 1.62 -9.71
CA GLU A 29 -0.93 0.71 -10.16
C GLU A 29 -2.00 0.54 -9.08
N GLN A 30 -3.27 0.55 -9.48
CA GLN A 30 -4.38 0.53 -8.55
C GLN A 30 -5.07 -0.83 -8.55
N VAL A 31 -5.34 -1.36 -7.36
CA VAL A 31 -6.11 -2.59 -7.18
C VAL A 31 -7.48 -2.27 -6.60
N SER A 32 -8.51 -3.01 -7.04
CA SER A 32 -9.87 -2.91 -6.50
C SER A 32 -10.14 -4.09 -5.56
N ILE A 33 -10.55 -3.80 -4.33
CA ILE A 33 -10.71 -4.80 -3.25
C ILE A 33 -12.14 -4.75 -2.72
N CYS A 34 -12.75 -5.92 -2.51
CA CYS A 34 -14.02 -6.06 -1.77
C CYS A 34 -13.72 -6.49 -0.32
N LEU A 35 -14.27 -5.78 0.66
CA LEU A 35 -14.14 -6.05 2.08
C LEU A 35 -15.46 -6.57 2.64
N GLU A 36 -15.49 -7.85 3.02
CA GLU A 36 -16.68 -8.51 3.57
C GLU A 36 -16.42 -9.02 4.99
N CYS A 37 -17.48 -9.03 5.82
CA CYS A 37 -17.41 -9.55 7.17
C CYS A 37 -18.45 -10.66 7.34
N ASN A 38 -18.00 -11.87 7.65
CA ASN A 38 -18.87 -13.02 7.91
C ASN A 38 -19.35 -13.11 9.36
N SER A 39 -18.98 -12.14 10.20
CA SER A 39 -19.37 -12.09 11.61
C SER A 39 -20.49 -11.06 11.83
N SER A 40 -21.52 -11.45 12.57
CA SER A 40 -22.58 -10.53 13.01
C SER A 40 -22.16 -9.59 14.14
N LYS A 41 -20.97 -9.79 14.72
CA LYS A 41 -20.47 -9.00 15.87
C LYS A 41 -19.91 -7.63 15.49
N LEU A 42 -19.52 -7.45 14.23
CA LEU A 42 -18.96 -6.19 13.73
C LEU A 42 -19.94 -5.56 12.74
N ARG A 43 -20.11 -4.25 12.87
CA ARG A 43 -20.85 -3.48 11.86
C ARG A 43 -20.10 -3.56 10.54
N GLY A 44 -20.81 -3.86 9.45
CA GLY A 44 -20.25 -3.83 8.10
C GLY A 44 -19.85 -2.42 7.66
N LEU A 45 -18.89 -2.33 6.74
CA LEU A 45 -18.52 -1.06 6.13
C LEU A 45 -19.66 -0.55 5.23
N LYS A 46 -19.98 0.74 5.32
CA LYS A 46 -20.99 1.38 4.43
C LYS A 46 -20.60 1.28 2.95
N ARG A 47 -19.31 1.28 2.64
CA ARG A 47 -18.74 1.05 1.30
C ARG A 47 -17.76 -0.11 1.39
N LYS A 48 -18.12 -1.24 0.80
CA LYS A 48 -17.30 -2.47 0.83
C LYS A 48 -16.21 -2.53 -0.23
N TRP A 49 -16.30 -1.70 -1.26
CA TRP A 49 -15.31 -1.64 -2.34
C TRP A 49 -14.36 -0.47 -2.14
N ILE A 50 -13.07 -0.74 -2.22
CA ILE A 50 -12.02 0.29 -2.20
C ILE A 50 -11.10 0.13 -3.40
N ARG A 51 -10.46 1.24 -3.79
CA ARG A 51 -9.34 1.25 -4.71
C ARG A 51 -8.16 1.90 -4.01
N CYS A 52 -6.99 1.28 -4.10
CA CYS A 52 -5.76 1.79 -3.52
C CYS A 52 -4.56 1.38 -4.37
N SER A 53 -3.41 2.02 -4.12
CA SER A 53 -2.12 1.57 -4.66
C SER A 53 -1.92 0.07 -4.40
N ALA A 54 -1.37 -0.64 -5.37
CA ALA A 54 -0.96 -2.03 -5.26
C ALA A 54 0.13 -2.25 -4.18
N GLN A 55 0.83 -1.19 -3.77
CA GLN A 55 1.79 -1.20 -2.67
C GLN A 55 1.14 -1.14 -1.29
N ALA A 56 -0.19 -0.95 -1.19
CA ALA A 56 -0.88 -0.89 0.08
C ALA A 56 -0.78 -2.22 0.85
N THR A 57 -0.11 -2.19 2.00
CA THR A 57 0.06 -3.38 2.85
C THR A 57 -1.21 -3.75 3.62
N VAL A 58 -1.23 -4.98 4.15
CA VAL A 58 -2.29 -5.46 5.06
C VAL A 58 -2.43 -4.56 6.29
N LEU A 59 -1.34 -3.93 6.76
CA LEU A 59 -1.38 -2.97 7.87
C LEU A 59 -2.23 -1.75 7.53
N HIS A 60 -2.07 -1.19 6.33
CA HIS A 60 -2.89 -0.05 5.86
C HIS A 60 -4.36 -0.42 5.80
N LEU A 61 -4.70 -1.62 5.31
CA LEU A 61 -6.08 -2.11 5.27
C LEU A 61 -6.66 -2.26 6.68
N LYS A 62 -5.90 -2.81 7.62
CA LYS A 62 -6.33 -2.93 9.03
C LYS A 62 -6.55 -1.55 9.67
N LYS A 63 -5.61 -0.62 9.51
CA LYS A 63 -5.73 0.78 9.98
C LYS A 63 -6.97 1.44 9.36
N PHE A 64 -7.21 1.24 8.06
CA PHE A 64 -8.37 1.77 7.35
C PHE A 64 -9.69 1.23 7.92
N ILE A 65 -9.81 -0.09 8.09
CA ILE A 65 -11.02 -0.73 8.64
C ILE A 65 -11.30 -0.24 10.07
N ALA A 66 -10.27 -0.21 10.92
CA ALA A 66 -10.40 0.28 12.29
C ALA A 66 -10.89 1.73 12.34
N LYS A 67 -10.28 2.61 11.53
CA LYS A 67 -10.68 4.02 11.40
C LYS A 67 -12.10 4.17 10.86
N LYS A 68 -12.50 3.36 9.88
CA LYS A 68 -13.86 3.44 9.28
C LYS A 68 -14.96 2.90 10.18
N LEU A 69 -14.62 1.96 11.06
CA LEU A 69 -15.56 1.38 12.03
C LEU A 69 -15.46 2.05 13.42
N ASN A 70 -14.64 3.09 13.57
CA ASN A 70 -14.37 3.79 14.83
C ASN A 70 -13.99 2.81 15.96
N LEU A 71 -13.13 1.83 15.65
CA LEU A 71 -12.62 0.89 16.65
C LEU A 71 -11.51 1.57 17.46
N SER A 72 -11.57 1.44 18.79
CA SER A 72 -10.61 2.05 19.72
C SER A 72 -9.23 1.40 19.71
N SER A 73 -9.07 0.25 19.06
CA SER A 73 -7.81 -0.48 19.01
C SER A 73 -7.18 -0.42 17.62
N PHE A 74 -6.20 0.47 17.48
CA PHE A 74 -5.06 0.22 16.59
C PHE A 74 -3.88 1.07 17.07
N ASN A 75 -2.87 0.44 17.68
CA ASN A 75 -1.63 1.10 18.04
C ASN A 75 -0.93 1.55 16.74
N GLU A 76 -0.70 2.85 16.59
CA GLU A 76 0.29 3.36 15.65
C GLU A 76 1.66 2.91 16.17
N VAL A 77 2.32 2.05 15.38
CA VAL A 77 3.78 2.04 15.29
C VAL A 77 4.15 2.97 14.16
#